data_AF-A0A1A6AHZ1-F1
#
_entry.id   AF-A0A1A6AHZ1-F1
#
_cell.length_a   1.000
_cell.length_b   1.000
_cell.length_c   1.000
_cell.angle_alpha   90.00
_cell.angle_beta   90.00
_cell.angle_gamma   90.00
#
_symmetry.space_group_name_H-M   'P 1'
#
loop_
_entity.id
_entity.type
_entity.pdbx_description
1 polymer ?
#
loop_
_entity_poly.entity_id
_entity_poly.type
_entity_poly.pdbx_seq_one_letter_code
_entity_poly.pdbx_strand_id
1 'polypeptide(L)'
;MKGNFEITEELNAANNKDTSLLLAAGAEKVYWLKTLKNNMSEGFNAFITQIPENSLIVCESNSLRKVVNPGVFVMIKNTKDSQMRKSASEVINQANIIIENNFNDNFEKVIKEIANIIK
;
A
#
# COMPACT_ATOMS: atom_id res chain seq x y z
N MET A 1 15.23 14.45 4.89
CA MET A 1 14.08 14.69 5.79
C MET A 1 14.54 15.56 6.96
N LYS A 2 13.80 16.63 7.31
CA LYS A 2 14.13 17.56 8.42
C LYS A 2 13.24 17.36 9.68
N GLY A 3 12.66 16.17 9.86
CA GLY A 3 11.74 15.84 10.96
C GLY A 3 11.44 14.35 11.04
N ASN A 4 10.40 13.97 11.79
CA ASN A 4 9.98 12.57 12.00
C ASN A 4 9.36 11.93 10.76
N PHE A 5 8.74 12.74 9.90
CA PHE A 5 8.13 12.32 8.65
C PHE A 5 8.12 13.45 7.62
N GLU A 6 7.83 13.11 6.37
CA GLU A 6 7.70 14.01 5.23
C GLU A 6 6.64 13.46 4.29
N ILE A 7 5.70 14.32 3.88
CA ILE A 7 4.63 14.01 2.92
C ILE A 7 4.86 14.87 1.69
N THR A 8 4.95 14.24 0.52
CA THR A 8 5.06 14.95 -0.76
C THR A 8 4.04 14.40 -1.74
N GLU A 9 3.39 15.28 -2.50
CA GLU A 9 2.49 14.89 -3.60
C GLU A 9 3.30 14.59 -4.87
N GLU A 10 2.94 13.51 -5.56
CA GLU A 10 3.47 13.20 -6.90
C GLU A 10 2.61 13.93 -7.93
N LEU A 11 3.28 14.70 -8.79
CA LEU A 11 2.64 15.50 -9.83
C LEU A 11 3.11 15.09 -11.24
N ASN A 12 4.03 14.14 -11.34
CA ASN A 12 4.62 13.71 -12.60
C ASN A 12 4.38 12.22 -12.85
N ALA A 13 3.45 11.94 -13.77
CA ALA A 13 3.09 10.60 -14.22
C ALA A 13 4.10 9.99 -15.23
N ALA A 14 5.08 10.75 -15.72
CA ALA A 14 5.99 10.33 -16.79
C ALA A 14 7.30 9.68 -16.31
N ASN A 15 7.50 9.51 -15.00
CA ASN A 15 8.70 8.88 -14.46
C ASN A 15 8.50 7.37 -14.20
N ASN A 16 9.59 6.62 -14.05
CA ASN A 16 9.58 5.19 -13.74
C ASN A 16 9.56 4.87 -12.23
N LYS A 17 8.92 5.70 -11.41
CA LYS A 17 8.75 5.46 -9.96
C LYS A 17 7.37 4.87 -9.69
N ASP A 18 7.25 4.13 -8.58
CA ASP A 18 5.97 3.54 -8.16
C ASP A 18 4.86 4.59 -8.01
N THR A 19 5.19 5.77 -7.45
CA THR A 19 4.26 6.90 -7.32
C THR A 19 3.77 7.41 -8.68
N SER A 20 4.65 7.49 -9.66
CA SER A 20 4.29 7.90 -11.03
C SER A 20 3.40 6.87 -11.72
N LEU A 21 3.60 5.58 -11.48
CA LEU A 21 2.74 4.52 -12.01
C LEU A 21 1.32 4.59 -11.43
N LEU A 22 1.18 4.88 -10.13
CA LEU A 22 -0.15 5.09 -9.51
C LEU A 22 -0.88 6.28 -10.14
N LEU A 23 -0.16 7.37 -10.40
CA LEU A 23 -0.74 8.56 -11.02
C LEU A 23 -1.12 8.29 -12.48
N ALA A 24 -0.24 7.62 -13.25
CA ALA A 24 -0.50 7.21 -14.62
C ALA A 24 -1.69 6.22 -14.73
N ALA A 25 -1.91 5.40 -13.71
CA ALA A 25 -3.05 4.48 -13.63
C ALA A 25 -4.40 5.17 -13.33
N GLY A 26 -4.40 6.49 -13.07
CA GLY A 26 -5.61 7.28 -12.89
C GLY A 26 -5.98 7.60 -11.45
N ALA A 27 -5.07 7.42 -10.48
CA ALA A 27 -5.30 7.94 -9.13
C ALA A 27 -5.47 9.47 -9.17
N GLU A 28 -6.49 10.00 -8.48
CA GLU A 28 -6.75 11.45 -8.46
C GLU A 28 -5.59 12.23 -7.81
N LYS A 29 -5.06 11.69 -6.69
CA LYS A 29 -3.89 12.20 -5.99
C LYS A 29 -3.00 11.06 -5.54
N VAL A 30 -1.69 11.27 -5.58
CA VAL A 30 -0.70 10.30 -5.12
C VAL A 30 0.26 10.98 -4.16
N TYR A 31 0.48 10.36 -3.01
CA TYR A 31 1.34 10.90 -1.97
C TYR A 31 2.44 9.92 -1.60
N TRP A 32 3.61 10.46 -1.27
CA TRP A 32 4.70 9.72 -0.68
C TRP A 32 4.87 10.13 0.77
N LEU A 33 4.48 9.24 1.70
CA LEU A 33 4.77 9.36 3.11
C LEU A 33 6.10 8.68 3.45
N LYS A 34 7.11 9.48 3.76
CA LYS A 34 8.40 9.01 4.30
C LYS A 34 8.38 9.22 5.81
N THR A 35 8.73 8.20 6.60
CA THR A 35 8.80 8.31 8.07
C THR A 35 10.10 7.71 8.59
N LEU A 36 10.52 8.16 9.78
CA LEU A 36 11.41 7.35 10.61
C LEU A 36 10.68 6.08 11.07
N LYS A 37 11.44 5.02 11.36
CA LYS A 37 10.89 3.69 11.67
C LYS A 37 9.85 3.71 12.80
N ASN A 38 10.07 4.54 13.82
CA ASN A 38 9.22 4.60 15.01
C ASN A 38 8.11 5.67 14.91
N ASN A 39 8.02 6.38 13.78
CA ASN A 39 7.11 7.50 13.58
C ASN A 39 6.09 7.23 12.46
N MET A 40 5.89 5.96 12.09
CA MET A 40 4.91 5.59 11.04
C MET A 40 3.49 5.99 11.43
N SER A 41 3.08 5.74 12.68
CA SER A 41 1.74 6.11 13.17
C SER A 41 1.54 7.63 13.16
N GLU A 42 2.53 8.39 13.64
CA GLU A 42 2.52 9.85 13.61
C GLU A 42 2.40 10.39 12.18
N GLY A 43 3.24 9.90 11.27
CA GLY A 43 3.22 10.32 9.87
C GLY A 43 1.93 9.95 9.15
N PHE A 44 1.36 8.77 9.42
CA PHE A 44 0.09 8.36 8.83
C PHE A 44 -1.09 9.18 9.37
N ASN A 45 -1.10 9.49 10.68
CA ASN A 45 -2.13 10.34 11.27
C ASN A 45 -2.08 11.77 10.69
N ALA A 46 -0.89 12.31 10.44
CA ALA A 46 -0.73 13.59 9.77
C ALA A 46 -1.13 13.55 8.29
N PHE A 47 -0.98 12.40 7.64
CA PHE A 47 -1.43 12.19 6.27
C PHE A 47 -2.95 12.10 6.17
N ILE A 48 -3.59 11.27 7.00
CA ILE A 48 -5.02 10.97 6.88
C ILE A 48 -5.90 12.20 7.15
N THR A 49 -5.42 13.16 7.96
CA THR A 49 -6.13 14.43 8.20
C THR A 49 -6.17 15.34 6.98
N GLN A 50 -5.34 15.09 5.96
CA GLN A 50 -5.32 15.84 4.70
C GLN A 50 -6.21 15.19 3.62
N ILE A 51 -6.70 13.97 3.89
CA ILE A 51 -7.48 13.20 2.91
C ILE A 51 -8.98 13.43 3.17
N PRO A 52 -9.76 13.75 2.13
CA PRO A 52 -11.21 13.88 2.27
C PRO A 52 -11.84 12.62 2.86
N GLU A 53 -12.86 12.80 3.70
CA GLU A 53 -13.66 11.68 4.19
C GLU A 53 -14.22 10.86 3.02
N ASN A 54 -14.33 9.54 3.22
CA ASN A 54 -14.79 8.57 2.21
C ASN A 54 -13.88 8.40 0.97
N SER A 55 -12.65 8.91 0.99
CA SER A 55 -11.67 8.63 -0.07
C SER A 55 -11.24 7.16 -0.06
N LEU A 56 -11.18 6.52 -1.23
CA LEU A 56 -10.55 5.21 -1.40
C LEU A 56 -9.03 5.38 -1.44
N ILE A 57 -8.33 4.75 -0.50
CA ILE A 57 -6.86 4.78 -0.43
C ILE A 57 -6.31 3.41 -0.84
N VAL A 58 -5.44 3.41 -1.84
CA VAL A 58 -4.65 2.24 -2.25
C VAL A 58 -3.17 2.57 -2.07
N CYS A 59 -2.42 1.71 -1.41
CA CYS A 59 -0.98 1.88 -1.24
C CYS A 59 -0.24 0.55 -1.14
N GLU A 60 1.05 0.58 -1.45
CA GLU A 60 1.98 -0.52 -1.17
C GLU A 60 2.78 -0.16 0.08
N SER A 61 2.58 -0.90 1.18
CA SER A 61 3.44 -0.77 2.36
C SER A 61 3.23 -1.90 3.37
N ASN A 62 4.21 -2.80 3.47
CA ASN A 62 4.28 -3.76 4.59
C ASN A 62 4.45 -3.07 5.95
N SER A 63 5.18 -1.95 5.99
CA SER A 63 5.47 -1.24 7.23
C SER A 63 4.25 -0.52 7.80
N LEU A 64 3.38 0.00 6.93
CA LEU A 64 2.15 0.68 7.35
C LEU A 64 1.18 -0.29 8.03
N ARG A 65 1.11 -1.54 7.55
CA ARG A 65 0.27 -2.59 8.16
C ARG A 65 0.56 -2.83 9.65
N LYS A 66 1.75 -2.47 10.13
CA LYS A 66 2.11 -2.59 11.57
C LYS A 66 1.39 -1.59 12.47
N VAL A 67 0.87 -0.51 11.91
CA VAL A 67 0.22 0.56 12.67
C VAL A 67 -1.18 0.92 12.15
N VAL A 68 -1.56 0.41 10.97
CA VAL A 68 -2.88 0.59 10.35
C VAL A 68 -3.51 -0.75 10.04
N ASN A 69 -4.79 -0.89 10.37
CA ASN A 69 -5.63 -1.98 9.90
C ASN A 69 -6.48 -1.52 8.71
N PRO A 70 -6.07 -1.77 7.45
CA PRO A 70 -6.87 -1.45 6.27
C PRO A 70 -8.15 -2.30 6.18
N GLY A 71 -9.11 -1.83 5.38
CA GLY A 71 -10.30 -2.61 5.04
C GLY A 71 -9.97 -3.91 4.30
N VAL A 72 -8.96 -3.88 3.43
CA VAL A 72 -8.42 -5.07 2.78
C VAL A 72 -6.90 -4.99 2.72
N PHE A 73 -6.22 -6.08 3.09
CA PHE A 73 -4.78 -6.25 2.96
C PHE A 73 -4.45 -7.42 2.04
N VAL A 74 -3.82 -7.11 0.91
CA VAL A 74 -3.44 -8.07 -0.13
C VAL A 74 -1.93 -8.25 -0.13
N MET A 75 -1.48 -9.50 -0.15
CA MET A 75 -0.06 -9.84 -0.25
C MET A 75 0.21 -10.62 -1.53
N ILE A 76 1.25 -10.23 -2.26
CA ILE A 76 1.74 -10.98 -3.43
C ILE A 76 2.98 -11.76 -3.01
N LYS A 77 2.92 -13.08 -3.15
CA LYS A 77 3.98 -14.01 -2.79
C LYS A 77 4.52 -14.67 -4.05
N ASN A 78 5.77 -14.37 -4.41
CA ASN A 78 6.46 -15.11 -5.46
C ASN A 78 6.84 -16.50 -4.93
N THR A 79 6.26 -17.57 -5.46
CA THR A 79 6.58 -18.94 -4.98
C THR A 79 7.85 -19.51 -5.60
N LYS A 80 8.39 -18.86 -6.64
CA LYS A 80 9.69 -19.19 -7.23
C LYS A 80 10.86 -18.65 -6.42
N ASP A 81 10.61 -17.66 -5.57
CA ASP A 81 11.59 -17.12 -4.64
C ASP A 81 11.34 -17.70 -3.24
N SER A 82 12.29 -18.49 -2.75
CA SER A 82 12.20 -19.08 -1.42
C SER A 82 12.45 -18.06 -0.30
N GLN A 83 13.00 -16.89 -0.63
CA GLN A 83 13.33 -15.86 0.34
C GLN A 83 12.24 -14.79 0.43
N MET A 84 11.40 -14.92 1.45
CA MET A 84 10.48 -13.85 1.82
C MET A 84 11.24 -12.71 2.52
N ARG A 85 11.04 -11.46 2.05
CA ARG A 85 11.57 -10.27 2.72
C ARG A 85 11.07 -10.21 4.16
N LYS A 86 11.94 -9.81 5.10
CA LYS A 86 11.59 -9.68 6.52
C LYS A 86 10.35 -8.80 6.76
N SER A 87 10.24 -7.68 6.06
CA SER A 87 9.08 -6.80 6.19
C SER A 87 7.77 -7.48 5.79
N ALA A 88 7.79 -8.36 4.79
CA ALA A 88 6.63 -9.15 4.38
C ALA A 88 6.30 -10.25 5.39
N SER A 89 7.31 -10.97 5.90
CA SER A 89 7.12 -12.07 6.85
C SER A 89 6.48 -11.62 8.16
N GLU A 90 6.72 -10.37 8.57
CA GLU A 90 6.17 -9.80 9.80
C GLU A 90 4.66 -9.52 9.72
N VAL A 91 4.09 -9.42 8.51
CA VAL A 91 2.69 -8.99 8.32
C VAL A 91 1.86 -9.92 7.46
N ILE A 92 2.46 -10.89 6.75
CA ILE A 92 1.74 -11.76 5.80
C ILE A 92 0.57 -12.53 6.42
N ASN A 93 0.69 -12.93 7.70
CA ASN A 93 -0.37 -13.63 8.42
C ASN A 93 -1.60 -12.74 8.71
N GLN A 94 -1.51 -11.44 8.45
CA GLN A 94 -2.61 -10.49 8.58
C GLN A 94 -3.30 -10.21 7.24
N ALA A 95 -2.85 -10.82 6.14
CA ALA A 95 -3.42 -10.62 4.82
C ALA A 95 -4.81 -11.25 4.73
N ASN A 96 -5.75 -10.52 4.15
CA ASN A 96 -7.04 -11.07 3.78
C ASN A 96 -6.92 -11.96 2.54
N ILE A 97 -6.04 -11.58 1.62
CA ILE A 97 -5.83 -12.27 0.34
C ILE A 97 -4.32 -12.45 0.13
N ILE A 98 -3.91 -13.68 -0.20
CA ILE A 98 -2.53 -13.99 -0.62
C ILE A 98 -2.59 -14.48 -2.06
N ILE A 99 -1.86 -13.80 -2.94
CA ILE A 99 -1.78 -14.10 -4.35
C ILE A 99 -0.41 -14.72 -4.61
N GLU A 100 -0.42 -15.90 -5.20
CA GLU A 100 0.82 -16.58 -5.56
C GLU A 100 1.25 -16.21 -6.98
N ASN A 101 2.52 -15.87 -7.14
CA ASN A 101 3.15 -15.51 -8.41
C ASN A 101 2.56 -14.26 -9.06
N ASN A 102 1.92 -14.40 -10.23
CA ASN A 102 1.50 -13.28 -11.04
C ASN A 102 0.07 -12.85 -10.69
N PHE A 103 -0.08 -11.56 -10.38
CA PHE A 103 -1.38 -10.94 -10.12
C PHE A 103 -2.33 -11.06 -11.30
N ASN A 104 -1.81 -10.89 -12.53
CA ASN A 104 -2.63 -10.86 -13.73
C ASN A 104 -3.33 -12.20 -14.00
N ASP A 105 -2.73 -13.32 -13.57
CA ASP A 105 -3.31 -14.65 -13.74
C ASP A 105 -4.57 -14.82 -12.87
N ASN A 106 -4.77 -13.97 -11.85
CA ASN A 106 -5.82 -14.09 -10.85
C ASN A 106 -6.67 -12.82 -10.67
N PHE A 107 -6.55 -11.83 -11.57
CA PHE A 107 -7.14 -10.50 -11.41
C PHE A 107 -8.62 -10.54 -11.02
N GLU A 108 -9.47 -11.14 -11.86
CA GLU A 108 -10.92 -11.20 -11.66
C GLU A 108 -11.31 -11.86 -10.34
N LYS A 109 -10.60 -12.93 -9.97
CA LYS A 109 -10.82 -13.64 -8.71
C LYS A 109 -10.52 -12.74 -7.52
N VAL A 110 -9.40 -12.02 -7.56
CA VAL A 110 -8.97 -11.12 -6.49
C VAL A 110 -9.95 -9.96 -6.34
N ILE A 111 -10.38 -9.33 -7.43
CA ILE A 111 -11.37 -8.24 -7.37
C ILE A 111 -12.68 -8.73 -6.74
N LYS A 112 -13.13 -9.94 -7.09
CA LYS A 112 -14.32 -10.55 -6.49
C LYS A 112 -14.16 -10.81 -4.99
N GLU A 113 -12.98 -11.25 -4.55
CA GLU A 113 -12.68 -11.46 -3.13
C GLU A 113 -12.65 -10.13 -2.35
N ILE A 114 -11.99 -9.10 -2.90
CA ILE A 114 -11.99 -7.74 -2.33
C ILE A 114 -13.43 -7.24 -2.17
N ALA A 115 -14.26 -7.38 -3.21
CA ALA A 115 -15.66 -6.97 -3.17
C ALA A 115 -16.50 -7.74 -2.15
N ASN A 116 -16.10 -8.95 -1.74
CA ASN A 116 -16.79 -9.70 -0.69
C ASN A 116 -16.39 -9.28 0.72
N ILE A 117 -15.20 -8.70 0.90
CA ILE A 117 -14.70 -8.24 2.21
C ILE A 117 -15.26 -6.86 2.55
N ILE A 118 -15.39 -5.99 1.56
CA ILE A 118 -15.84 -4.59 1.74
C ILE A 118 -17.38 -4.47 1.81
N LYS A 119 -18.11 -5.59 1.66
CA LYS A 119 -19.58 -5.65 1.77
C LYS A 119 -20.08 -5.40 3.20
#